data_AF-A0A3M5BN71-F1
#
_entry.id   AF-A0A3M5BN71-F1
#
_cell.length_a   1.000
_cell.length_b   1.000
_cell.length_c   1.000
_cell.angle_alpha   90.00
_cell.angle_beta   90.00
_cell.angle_gamma   90.00
#
_symmetry.space_group_name_H-M   'P 1'
#
loop_
_entity.id
_entity.type
_entity.pdbx_description
1 polymer ?
#
loop_
_entity_poly.entity_id
_entity_poly.type
_entity_poly.pdbx_seq_one_letter_code
_entity_poly.pdbx_strand_id
1 'polypeptide(L)'
;MYEGAVMNLEKALVLRTCANNMADHCGLVWPVSGTVECRHWQPTKAHENGLAGLLWGVGTSAFLSVHADARWVVCDVAVADLIALSESGMVKFQRAQVVHVGDKSSAAHYLLMHRASYSSTSPPAAVEVRPASGELVVSHEVFDVASVSAPVGAEGNLPAVTTQTLQTATYGSTLIGDSHSQLVAGYGSTETAGSHSDLTAGYGSTGTAGSDSSLTAGYGSTQTSGSDSSLRAGYGSTQTAQEGSNLTAGYGSTGTAGSDSSLIAGYGSTQTSGGDSALTAGYGSTQTAQEGSNLTAGYGSTGTAGADSSLIAGYGSTQTSGSDSALTAGYGSTQTAQEGSNLTAGYGSTGTAGSDSSLIAGYGSTQTSGGDSALTAGYGSTQTAQEGSNLTAGYGSTGTAGSDSSLIAGYGSTQTSGSDSALTAGYGSTQTAQEGSNL
;
A
#
# COMPACT_ATOMS: atom_id res chain seq x y z
N MET A 1 27.44 -52.59 -38.41
CA MET A 1 28.10 -51.36 -37.95
C MET A 1 27.19 -50.21 -38.34
N TYR A 2 26.42 -49.67 -37.39
CA TYR A 2 25.69 -48.41 -37.59
C TYR A 2 26.40 -47.36 -36.75
N GLU A 3 27.07 -46.45 -37.44
CA GLU A 3 27.79 -45.31 -36.88
C GLU A 3 26.76 -44.26 -36.49
N GLY A 4 26.76 -43.86 -35.21
CA GLY A 4 25.81 -42.90 -34.66
C GLY A 4 26.05 -41.50 -35.18
N ALA A 5 25.08 -40.94 -35.91
CA ALA A 5 25.04 -39.53 -36.24
C ALA A 5 24.76 -38.74 -34.96
N VAL A 6 25.82 -38.14 -34.38
CA VAL A 6 25.68 -37.12 -33.34
C VAL A 6 25.03 -35.90 -34.01
N MET A 7 23.77 -35.61 -33.69
CA MET A 7 23.13 -34.37 -34.12
C MET A 7 23.87 -33.20 -33.45
N ASN A 8 24.67 -32.45 -34.22
CA ASN A 8 25.18 -31.15 -33.79
C ASN A 8 23.98 -30.20 -33.66
N LEU A 9 23.43 -30.04 -32.45
CA LEU A 9 22.48 -28.97 -32.18
C LEU A 9 23.24 -27.64 -32.24
N GLU A 10 22.94 -26.81 -33.24
CA GLU A 10 23.40 -25.41 -33.27
C GLU A 10 22.86 -24.69 -32.04
N LYS A 11 23.75 -24.03 -31.29
CA LYS A 11 23.42 -23.30 -30.06
C LYS A 11 23.65 -21.80 -30.23
N ALA A 12 23.00 -21.00 -29.40
CA ALA A 12 23.21 -19.58 -29.26
C ALA A 12 23.30 -19.16 -27.79
N LEU A 13 24.00 -18.06 -27.53
CA LEU A 13 24.08 -17.46 -26.21
C LEU A 13 22.94 -16.46 -26.00
N VAL A 14 22.26 -16.58 -24.88
CA VAL A 14 21.19 -15.65 -24.46
C VAL A 14 21.56 -15.02 -23.12
N LEU A 15 21.44 -13.69 -23.05
CA LEU A 15 21.76 -12.89 -21.87
C LEU A 15 20.50 -12.47 -21.13
N ARG A 16 20.51 -12.60 -19.81
CA ARG A 16 19.46 -12.04 -18.96
C ARG A 16 20.00 -11.52 -17.62
N THR A 17 19.13 -10.89 -16.85
CA THR A 17 19.38 -10.54 -15.45
C THR A 17 18.44 -11.28 -14.51
N CYS A 18 18.92 -11.57 -13.31
CA CYS A 18 18.17 -12.05 -12.15
C CYS A 18 18.47 -11.14 -10.94
N ALA A 19 17.64 -11.22 -9.90
CA ALA A 19 17.92 -10.62 -8.59
C ALA A 19 19.15 -11.28 -7.94
N ASN A 20 19.66 -10.69 -6.85
CA ASN A 20 20.86 -11.17 -6.14
C ASN A 20 20.73 -12.63 -5.65
N ASN A 21 19.51 -13.07 -5.32
CA ASN A 21 19.18 -14.45 -4.95
C ASN A 21 18.96 -15.39 -6.15
N MET A 22 19.34 -14.97 -7.37
CA MET A 22 19.13 -15.68 -8.64
C MET A 22 17.66 -15.86 -9.07
N ALA A 23 16.71 -15.23 -8.38
CA ALA A 23 15.32 -15.20 -8.82
C ALA A 23 15.17 -14.29 -10.05
N ASP A 24 14.46 -14.73 -11.08
CA ASP A 24 14.09 -13.85 -12.17
C ASP A 24 12.84 -13.00 -11.88
N HIS A 25 12.43 -12.15 -12.83
CA HIS A 25 11.24 -11.31 -12.71
C HIS A 25 9.94 -12.11 -12.50
N CYS A 26 9.96 -13.41 -12.74
CA CYS A 26 8.85 -14.34 -12.60
C CYS A 26 9.00 -15.25 -11.36
N GLY A 27 10.00 -15.02 -10.51
CA GLY A 27 10.24 -15.78 -9.28
C GLY A 27 10.94 -17.13 -9.47
N LEU A 28 11.27 -17.54 -10.71
CA LEU A 28 12.07 -18.75 -10.94
C LEU A 28 13.50 -18.50 -10.47
N VAL A 29 14.00 -19.32 -9.56
CA VAL A 29 15.39 -19.27 -9.11
C VAL A 29 16.27 -20.00 -10.13
N TRP A 30 17.08 -19.24 -10.86
CA TRP A 30 18.02 -19.78 -11.84
C TRP A 30 19.21 -20.45 -11.14
N PRO A 31 19.69 -21.59 -11.62
CA PRO A 31 20.92 -22.19 -11.09
C PRO A 31 22.13 -21.32 -11.45
N VAL A 32 23.13 -21.29 -10.58
CA VAL A 32 24.40 -20.59 -10.85
C VAL A 32 25.22 -21.24 -11.97
N SER A 33 24.95 -22.51 -12.25
CA SER A 33 25.44 -23.30 -13.38
C SER A 33 24.56 -24.52 -13.51
N GLY A 34 24.24 -24.98 -14.71
CA GLY A 34 23.37 -26.16 -14.87
C GLY A 34 22.18 -25.91 -15.79
N THR A 35 21.36 -26.93 -15.96
CA THR A 35 20.15 -26.84 -16.77
C THR A 35 19.08 -26.04 -16.04
N VAL A 36 18.40 -25.17 -16.78
CA VAL A 36 17.24 -24.40 -16.35
C VAL A 36 16.14 -24.58 -17.38
N GLU A 37 14.91 -24.78 -16.90
CA GLU A 37 13.79 -25.14 -17.77
C GLU A 37 12.51 -24.45 -17.29
N CYS A 38 11.79 -23.83 -18.23
CA CYS A 38 10.42 -23.40 -18.05
C CYS A 38 9.50 -24.61 -18.24
N ARG A 39 8.96 -25.10 -17.13
CA ARG A 39 8.05 -26.27 -17.13
C ARG A 39 6.69 -25.98 -17.77
N HIS A 40 6.32 -24.71 -17.90
CA HIS A 40 5.04 -24.26 -18.47
C HIS A 40 5.24 -23.58 -19.83
N TRP A 41 6.10 -24.17 -20.67
CA TRP A 41 6.45 -23.63 -21.98
C TRP A 41 5.25 -23.55 -22.92
N GLN A 42 5.06 -22.40 -23.55
CA GLN A 42 4.16 -22.24 -24.69
C GLN A 42 4.92 -21.63 -25.87
N PRO A 43 4.88 -22.23 -27.06
CA PRO A 43 5.60 -21.72 -28.22
C PRO A 43 4.87 -20.53 -28.89
N THR A 44 4.58 -19.49 -28.11
CA THR A 44 3.91 -18.25 -28.53
C THR A 44 4.91 -17.08 -28.55
N LYS A 45 4.56 -16.01 -29.29
CA LYS A 45 5.33 -14.75 -29.30
C LYS A 45 5.06 -13.84 -28.10
N ALA A 46 4.27 -14.29 -27.12
CA ALA A 46 4.09 -13.59 -25.86
C ALA A 46 5.26 -13.92 -24.90
N HIS A 47 5.62 -12.99 -24.01
CA HIS A 47 6.70 -13.18 -23.02
C HIS A 47 6.37 -14.24 -21.97
N GLU A 48 5.09 -14.41 -21.67
CA GLU A 48 4.58 -15.42 -20.74
C GLU A 48 4.98 -16.84 -21.17
N ASN A 49 5.03 -17.78 -20.21
CA ASN A 49 5.22 -19.19 -20.52
C ASN A 49 6.51 -19.52 -21.29
N GLY A 50 7.63 -18.89 -20.91
CA GLY A 50 8.95 -19.25 -21.41
C GLY A 50 10.06 -18.53 -20.64
N LEU A 51 11.29 -19.03 -20.77
CA LEU A 51 12.47 -18.29 -20.36
C LEU A 51 12.73 -17.23 -21.43
N ALA A 52 13.20 -16.04 -21.04
CA ALA A 52 13.45 -14.96 -21.97
C ALA A 52 14.80 -14.27 -21.71
N GLY A 53 15.36 -13.71 -22.77
CA GLY A 53 16.56 -12.89 -22.69
C GLY A 53 16.96 -12.34 -24.04
N LEU A 54 18.08 -11.61 -24.06
CA LEU A 54 18.64 -11.00 -25.25
C LEU A 54 19.54 -11.98 -25.99
N LEU A 55 19.19 -12.27 -27.24
CA LEU A 55 20.00 -13.07 -28.14
C LEU A 55 21.34 -12.36 -28.37
N TRP A 56 22.44 -13.05 -28.08
CA TRP A 56 23.80 -12.51 -28.10
C TRP A 56 24.04 -11.30 -27.20
N GLY A 57 23.14 -11.02 -26.26
CA GLY A 57 23.17 -9.81 -25.44
C GLY A 57 22.92 -8.51 -26.22
N VAL A 58 22.34 -8.59 -27.41
CA VAL A 58 22.05 -7.43 -28.27
C VAL A 58 20.54 -7.22 -28.34
N GLY A 59 20.07 -6.01 -28.04
CA GLY A 59 18.65 -5.63 -28.15
C GLY A 59 18.22 -4.61 -27.10
N THR A 60 16.93 -4.60 -26.79
CA THR A 60 16.35 -3.68 -25.79
C THR A 60 16.82 -3.99 -24.37
N SER A 61 17.16 -2.97 -23.59
CA SER A 61 17.50 -3.13 -22.17
C SER A 61 16.28 -3.06 -21.23
N ALA A 62 15.07 -2.86 -21.76
CA ALA A 62 13.85 -2.65 -20.96
C ALA A 62 13.49 -3.82 -20.03
N PHE A 63 13.96 -5.03 -20.36
CA PHE A 63 13.68 -6.27 -19.60
C PHE A 63 14.91 -6.75 -18.81
N LEU A 64 15.94 -5.92 -18.71
CA LEU A 64 17.11 -6.16 -17.87
C LEU A 64 17.07 -5.26 -16.64
N SER A 65 17.34 -5.84 -15.48
CA SER A 65 17.53 -5.08 -14.25
C SER A 65 18.85 -4.31 -14.30
N VAL A 66 18.80 -3.03 -13.94
CA VAL A 66 19.97 -2.14 -13.83
C VAL A 66 20.43 -1.96 -12.38
N HIS A 67 19.86 -2.72 -11.42
CA HIS A 67 20.29 -2.66 -10.02
C HIS A 67 21.73 -3.13 -9.86
N ALA A 68 22.47 -2.53 -8.92
CA ALA A 68 23.89 -2.79 -8.70
C ALA A 68 24.19 -4.22 -8.22
N ASP A 69 23.20 -4.88 -7.60
CA ASP A 69 23.28 -6.25 -7.09
C ASP A 69 22.66 -7.29 -8.04
N ALA A 70 22.17 -6.88 -9.22
CA ALA A 70 21.62 -7.79 -10.21
C ALA A 70 22.69 -8.81 -10.69
N ARG A 71 22.26 -10.06 -10.88
CA ARG A 71 23.09 -11.14 -11.41
C ARG A 71 22.89 -11.24 -12.91
N TRP A 72 23.96 -11.10 -13.68
CA TRP A 72 23.97 -11.24 -15.13
C TRP A 72 24.24 -12.69 -15.50
N VAL A 73 23.29 -13.30 -16.19
CA VAL A 73 23.28 -14.73 -16.52
C VAL A 73 23.41 -14.89 -18.03
N VAL A 74 24.38 -15.68 -18.46
CA VAL A 74 24.52 -16.13 -19.86
C VAL A 74 24.16 -17.61 -19.91
N CYS A 75 23.29 -17.96 -20.85
CA CYS A 75 22.86 -19.33 -21.04
C CYS A 75 22.95 -19.77 -22.51
N ASP A 76 23.27 -21.04 -22.69
CA ASP A 76 23.29 -21.75 -23.97
C ASP A 76 21.89 -22.28 -24.27
N VAL A 77 21.38 -21.95 -25.45
CA VAL A 77 20.08 -22.38 -25.94
C VAL A 77 20.23 -22.99 -27.33
N ALA A 78 19.53 -24.08 -27.63
CA ALA A 78 19.49 -24.59 -29.00
C ALA A 78 18.76 -23.59 -29.91
N VAL A 79 19.32 -23.29 -31.08
CA VAL A 79 18.74 -22.29 -32.00
C VAL A 79 17.34 -22.70 -32.47
N ALA A 80 17.10 -24.01 -32.60
CA ALA A 80 15.79 -24.55 -32.95
C ALA A 80 14.70 -24.29 -31.88
N ASP A 81 15.10 -24.02 -30.63
CA ASP A 81 14.18 -23.81 -29.50
C ASP A 81 13.89 -22.32 -29.27
N LEU A 82 14.47 -21.42 -30.08
CA LEU A 82 14.31 -19.97 -29.94
C LEU A 82 13.08 -19.44 -30.68
N ILE A 83 12.27 -18.67 -29.97
CA ILE A 83 11.17 -17.87 -30.53
C ILE A 83 11.53 -16.40 -30.42
N ALA A 84 11.63 -15.70 -31.55
CA ALA A 84 11.81 -14.26 -31.56
C ALA A 84 10.55 -13.55 -31.04
N LEU A 85 10.73 -12.66 -30.07
CA LEU A 85 9.67 -11.82 -29.52
C LEU A 85 9.55 -10.52 -30.32
N SER A 86 8.47 -9.77 -30.10
CA SER A 86 8.21 -8.50 -30.78
C SER A 86 9.28 -7.43 -30.53
N GLU A 87 9.92 -7.51 -29.36
CA GLU A 87 10.90 -6.55 -28.90
C GLU A 87 12.29 -6.86 -29.45
N SER A 88 12.99 -5.80 -29.86
CA SER A 88 14.28 -5.92 -30.54
C SER A 88 15.27 -6.79 -29.75
N GLY A 89 15.73 -7.89 -30.38
CA GLY A 89 16.74 -8.78 -29.84
C GLY A 89 16.28 -9.77 -28.76
N MET A 90 15.01 -9.70 -28.34
CA MET A 90 14.46 -10.60 -27.33
C MET A 90 14.08 -11.95 -27.94
N VAL A 91 14.48 -13.02 -27.26
CA VAL A 91 14.11 -14.40 -27.60
C VAL A 91 13.53 -15.10 -26.39
N LYS A 92 12.64 -16.04 -26.68
CA LYS A 92 11.96 -16.90 -25.72
C LYS A 92 12.27 -18.37 -26.01
N PHE A 93 12.50 -19.16 -24.96
CA PHE A 93 12.93 -20.56 -25.06
C PHE A 93 12.46 -21.40 -23.87
N GLN A 94 12.32 -22.71 -24.08
CA GLN A 94 11.86 -23.63 -23.05
C GLN A 94 12.95 -23.96 -22.04
N ARG A 95 14.15 -24.29 -22.53
CA ARG A 95 15.24 -24.83 -21.71
C ARG A 95 16.57 -24.21 -22.14
N ALA A 96 17.44 -24.01 -21.16
CA ALA A 96 18.79 -23.53 -21.40
C ALA A 96 19.79 -24.18 -20.46
N GLN A 97 21.06 -24.03 -20.79
CA GLN A 97 22.17 -24.39 -19.93
C GLN A 97 22.83 -23.11 -19.44
N VAL A 98 22.79 -22.83 -18.13
CA VAL A 98 23.51 -21.70 -17.55
C VAL A 98 25.01 -21.97 -17.62
N VAL A 99 25.72 -21.11 -18.34
CA VAL A 99 27.17 -21.23 -18.62
C VAL A 99 27.99 -20.15 -17.92
N HIS A 100 27.38 -19.02 -17.55
CA HIS A 100 28.05 -17.95 -16.80
C HIS A 100 27.06 -17.18 -15.93
N VAL A 101 27.50 -16.84 -14.72
CA VAL A 101 26.80 -15.91 -13.81
C VAL A 101 27.82 -14.95 -13.21
N GLY A 102 27.54 -13.66 -13.27
CA GLY A 102 28.43 -12.64 -12.69
C GLY A 102 27.86 -11.23 -12.77
N ASP A 103 28.73 -10.24 -12.84
CA ASP A 103 28.36 -8.85 -13.10
C ASP A 103 28.25 -8.56 -14.62
N LYS A 104 27.77 -7.37 -14.96
CA LYS A 104 27.61 -6.88 -16.34
C LYS A 104 28.89 -7.01 -17.17
N SER A 105 30.04 -6.63 -16.61
CA SER A 105 31.33 -6.63 -17.30
C SER A 105 31.79 -8.06 -17.60
N SER A 106 31.67 -8.96 -16.63
CA SER A 106 32.02 -10.37 -16.76
C SER A 106 31.13 -11.08 -17.80
N ALA A 107 29.82 -10.82 -17.80
CA ALA A 107 28.88 -11.43 -18.75
C ALA A 107 29.09 -10.90 -20.18
N ALA A 108 29.34 -9.60 -20.35
CA ALA A 108 29.70 -9.03 -21.64
C ALA A 108 31.02 -9.60 -22.18
N HIS A 109 32.02 -9.76 -21.32
CA HIS A 109 33.29 -10.37 -21.69
C HIS A 109 33.12 -11.85 -22.08
N TYR A 110 32.27 -12.59 -21.35
CA TYR A 110 31.94 -13.98 -21.66
C TYR A 110 31.32 -14.09 -23.06
N LEU A 111 30.32 -13.25 -23.37
CA LEU A 111 29.69 -13.21 -24.69
C LEU A 111 30.70 -12.91 -25.80
N LEU A 112 31.58 -11.92 -25.60
CA LEU A 112 32.60 -11.52 -26.59
C LEU A 112 33.60 -12.66 -26.88
N MET A 113 34.07 -13.34 -25.84
CA MET A 113 35.08 -14.39 -25.98
C MET A 113 34.53 -15.66 -26.64
N HIS A 114 33.25 -15.97 -26.42
CA HIS A 114 32.66 -17.23 -26.87
C HIS A 114 31.86 -17.10 -28.16
N ARG A 115 31.49 -15.88 -28.62
CA ARG A 115 30.65 -15.66 -29.81
C ARG A 115 31.16 -16.36 -31.08
N ALA A 116 32.47 -16.38 -31.31
CA ALA A 116 33.06 -17.00 -32.48
C ALA A 116 32.90 -18.53 -32.50
N SER A 117 32.78 -19.17 -31.33
CA SER A 117 32.62 -20.62 -31.19
C SER A 117 31.24 -21.14 -31.58
N TYR A 118 30.26 -20.24 -31.77
CA TYR A 118 28.88 -20.57 -32.16
C TYR A 118 28.55 -20.06 -33.58
N SER A 119 29.56 -19.63 -34.34
CA SER A 119 29.42 -18.93 -35.62
C SER A 119 29.23 -19.88 -36.82
N SER A 120 28.03 -20.44 -36.98
CA SER A 120 27.48 -20.84 -38.29
C SER A 120 25.99 -20.51 -38.49
N THR A 121 25.37 -19.75 -37.59
CA THR A 121 23.90 -19.64 -37.54
C THR A 121 23.38 -18.38 -38.21
N SER A 122 22.57 -18.53 -39.26
CA SER A 122 21.66 -17.51 -39.79
C SER A 122 20.55 -17.21 -38.76
N PRO A 123 19.99 -15.97 -38.68
CA PRO A 123 18.82 -15.69 -37.85
C PRO A 123 17.66 -16.64 -38.20
N PRO A 124 16.84 -17.09 -37.22
CA PRO A 124 15.75 -18.02 -37.48
C PRO A 124 14.74 -17.43 -38.47
N ALA A 125 14.50 -18.14 -39.57
CA ALA A 125 13.50 -17.78 -40.56
C ALA A 125 12.09 -17.81 -39.91
N ALA A 126 11.24 -16.86 -40.29
CA ALA A 126 9.87 -16.77 -39.82
C ALA A 126 9.08 -18.04 -40.17
N VAL A 127 8.89 -18.94 -39.21
CA VAL A 127 8.04 -20.13 -39.36
C VAL A 127 6.59 -19.69 -39.21
N GLU A 128 5.82 -19.82 -40.29
CA GLU A 128 4.38 -19.63 -40.34
C GLU A 128 3.71 -20.89 -39.75
N VAL A 129 3.10 -20.76 -38.57
CA VAL A 129 2.45 -21.88 -37.86
C VAL A 129 1.08 -22.14 -38.49
N ARG A 130 0.91 -23.31 -39.13
CA ARG A 130 -0.42 -23.83 -39.51
C ARG A 130 -1.07 -24.52 -38.30
N PRO A 131 -2.38 -24.32 -38.03
CA PRO A 131 -3.03 -24.97 -36.91
C PRO A 131 -3.23 -26.45 -37.22
N ALA A 132 -2.77 -27.33 -36.32
CA ALA A 132 -3.15 -28.73 -36.32
C ALA A 132 -4.53 -28.85 -35.66
N SER A 133 -5.51 -29.29 -36.44
CA SER A 133 -6.83 -29.69 -35.97
C SER A 133 -6.67 -30.85 -35.00
N GLY A 134 -6.84 -30.57 -33.72
CA GLY A 134 -6.83 -31.56 -32.64
C GLY A 134 -7.54 -30.96 -31.44
N GLU A 135 -8.84 -31.25 -31.34
CA GLU A 135 -9.63 -31.01 -30.15
C GLU A 135 -9.01 -31.82 -29.00
N LEU A 136 -8.31 -31.16 -28.08
CA LEU A 136 -7.64 -31.80 -26.94
C LEU A 136 -7.57 -30.84 -25.74
N VAL A 137 -8.50 -31.11 -24.83
CA VAL A 137 -8.51 -30.93 -23.36
C VAL A 137 -7.39 -30.05 -22.78
N VAL A 138 -7.81 -28.87 -22.33
CA VAL A 138 -7.02 -27.94 -21.51
C VAL A 138 -6.80 -28.55 -20.13
N SER A 139 -5.53 -28.66 -19.70
CA SER A 139 -5.17 -28.84 -18.28
C SER A 139 -4.45 -27.59 -17.81
N HIS A 140 -5.16 -26.77 -17.03
CA HIS A 140 -4.59 -25.70 -16.23
C HIS A 140 -3.90 -26.37 -15.04
N GLU A 141 -2.57 -26.41 -15.01
CA GLU A 141 -1.84 -26.99 -13.87
C GLU A 141 -1.85 -26.00 -12.70
N VAL A 142 -2.99 -25.98 -12.01
CA VAL A 142 -3.09 -25.73 -10.60
C VAL A 142 -2.45 -26.93 -9.89
N PHE A 143 -1.42 -26.71 -9.07
CA PHE A 143 -0.94 -27.78 -8.22
C PHE A 143 -1.91 -27.95 -7.06
N ASP A 144 -2.85 -28.89 -7.16
CA ASP A 144 -3.61 -29.36 -5.99
C ASP A 144 -2.62 -30.07 -5.06
N VAL A 145 -2.24 -29.41 -3.97
CA VAL A 145 -1.49 -30.08 -2.91
C VAL A 145 -2.50 -30.88 -2.09
N ALA A 146 -2.64 -32.16 -2.43
CA ALA A 146 -3.37 -33.23 -1.73
C ALA A 146 -4.41 -32.77 -0.68
N SER A 147 -5.69 -32.94 -1.00
CA SER A 147 -6.76 -32.96 0.01
C SER A 147 -6.43 -34.08 1.03
N VAL A 148 -6.07 -33.71 2.27
CA VAL A 148 -5.79 -34.71 3.30
C VAL A 148 -7.11 -35.38 3.69
N SER A 149 -7.40 -36.53 3.07
CA SER A 149 -8.54 -37.37 3.41
C SER A 149 -8.06 -38.48 4.35
N ALA A 150 -8.44 -38.39 5.63
CA ALA A 150 -8.28 -39.51 6.56
C ALA A 150 -9.37 -40.56 6.26
N PRO A 151 -9.06 -41.87 6.16
CA PRO A 151 -10.07 -42.89 5.93
C PRO A 151 -10.89 -43.08 7.22
N VAL A 152 -12.15 -42.67 7.21
CA VAL A 152 -13.10 -42.91 8.31
C VAL A 152 -13.71 -44.30 8.10
N GLY A 153 -13.34 -45.22 8.99
CA GLY A 153 -14.04 -46.50 9.18
C GLY A 153 -15.47 -46.28 9.66
N ALA A 154 -16.35 -47.21 9.29
CA ALA A 154 -17.79 -47.12 9.41
C ALA A 154 -18.34 -46.73 10.79
N GLU A 155 -19.49 -46.06 10.72
CA GLU A 155 -20.52 -45.82 11.74
C GLU A 155 -20.44 -44.52 12.56
N GLY A 156 -21.51 -43.72 12.41
CA GLY A 156 -22.04 -42.89 13.48
C GLY A 156 -21.65 -41.41 13.47
N ASN A 157 -22.49 -40.60 12.82
CA ASN A 157 -22.83 -39.22 13.19
C ASN A 157 -21.65 -38.26 13.54
N LEU A 158 -21.02 -37.66 12.52
CA LEU A 158 -19.92 -36.69 12.68
C LEU A 158 -20.04 -35.51 11.68
N PRO A 159 -19.50 -34.33 12.02
CA PRO A 159 -19.76 -33.05 11.35
C PRO A 159 -19.19 -33.02 9.93
N ALA A 160 -19.72 -32.13 9.09
CA ALA A 160 -19.28 -31.95 7.71
C ALA A 160 -17.75 -31.79 7.64
N VAL A 161 -17.09 -32.69 6.90
CA VAL A 161 -15.65 -32.62 6.62
C VAL A 161 -15.44 -31.49 5.62
N THR A 162 -14.87 -30.37 6.07
CA THR A 162 -14.49 -29.27 5.20
C THR A 162 -13.20 -29.65 4.45
N THR A 163 -13.27 -29.74 3.13
CA THR A 163 -12.08 -29.91 2.27
C THR A 163 -11.25 -28.64 2.30
N GLN A 164 -9.92 -28.77 2.40
CA GLN A 164 -9.00 -27.64 2.30
C GLN A 164 -8.40 -27.62 0.89
N THR A 165 -8.69 -26.60 0.09
CA THR A 165 -8.05 -26.43 -1.23
C THR A 165 -6.69 -25.75 -1.07
N LEU A 166 -5.60 -26.42 -1.47
CA LEU A 166 -4.27 -25.83 -1.51
C LEU A 166 -3.81 -25.70 -2.96
N GLN A 167 -3.65 -24.47 -3.44
CA GLN A 167 -3.29 -24.18 -4.82
C GLN A 167 -2.15 -23.17 -4.91
N THR A 168 -1.23 -23.41 -5.84
CA THR A 168 -0.19 -22.45 -6.18
C THR A 168 -0.15 -22.28 -7.68
N ALA A 169 -0.12 -21.03 -8.15
CA ALA A 169 0.04 -20.69 -9.55
C ALA A 169 1.22 -19.75 -9.75
N THR A 170 1.76 -19.72 -10.97
CA THR A 170 2.99 -18.97 -11.26
C THR A 170 2.73 -17.66 -12.03
N TYR A 171 1.73 -17.62 -12.92
CA TYR A 171 1.44 -16.45 -13.74
C TYR A 171 0.01 -16.46 -14.30
N GLY A 172 -0.67 -15.32 -14.31
CA GLY A 172 -1.90 -15.06 -15.07
C GLY A 172 -3.03 -16.06 -14.84
N SER A 173 -3.01 -16.76 -13.70
CA SER A 173 -3.87 -17.92 -13.45
C SER A 173 -5.10 -17.50 -12.65
N THR A 174 -6.16 -18.29 -12.72
CA THR A 174 -7.32 -18.15 -11.85
C THR A 174 -7.32 -19.31 -10.86
N LEU A 175 -7.11 -19.01 -9.57
CA LEU A 175 -7.19 -19.98 -8.48
C LEU A 175 -8.56 -19.86 -7.82
N ILE A 176 -9.22 -20.99 -7.58
CA ILE A 176 -10.54 -21.03 -6.96
C ILE A 176 -10.49 -22.03 -5.81
N GLY A 177 -10.75 -21.53 -4.60
CA GLY A 177 -10.88 -22.31 -3.38
C GLY A 177 -12.28 -22.23 -2.80
N ASP A 178 -12.67 -23.23 -2.02
CA ASP A 178 -13.82 -23.15 -1.11
C ASP A 178 -13.40 -22.49 0.21
N SER A 179 -14.14 -22.71 1.30
CA SER A 179 -13.76 -22.16 2.61
C SER A 179 -12.56 -22.92 3.19
N HIS A 180 -11.71 -22.24 3.95
CA HIS A 180 -10.46 -22.78 4.50
C HIS A 180 -9.33 -22.98 3.48
N SER A 181 -9.46 -22.44 2.27
CA SER A 181 -8.47 -22.65 1.21
C SER A 181 -7.17 -21.89 1.47
N GLN A 182 -6.06 -22.39 0.92
CA GLN A 182 -4.79 -21.69 0.81
C GLN A 182 -4.42 -21.52 -0.66
N LEU A 183 -4.47 -20.29 -1.15
CA LEU A 183 -4.14 -19.95 -2.54
C LEU A 183 -2.87 -19.11 -2.56
N VAL A 184 -1.97 -19.43 -3.49
CA VAL A 184 -0.74 -18.67 -3.72
C VAL A 184 -0.67 -18.32 -5.20
N ALA A 185 -1.07 -17.10 -5.53
CA ALA A 185 -0.95 -16.53 -6.85
C ALA A 185 0.47 -16.07 -7.17
N GLY A 186 0.89 -16.37 -8.38
CA GLY A 186 2.01 -15.71 -9.03
C GLY A 186 1.56 -14.43 -9.74
N TYR A 187 2.44 -13.85 -10.56
CA TYR A 187 2.22 -12.53 -11.18
C TYR A 187 0.90 -12.43 -11.97
N GLY A 188 0.16 -11.34 -11.79
CA GLY A 188 -1.04 -11.01 -12.58
C GLY A 188 -2.16 -12.03 -12.47
N SER A 189 -2.20 -12.83 -11.40
CA SER A 189 -3.18 -13.89 -11.21
C SER A 189 -4.43 -13.37 -10.51
N THR A 190 -5.51 -14.15 -10.56
CA THR A 190 -6.75 -13.91 -9.82
C THR A 190 -6.99 -15.06 -8.85
N GLU A 191 -7.28 -14.76 -7.59
CA GLU A 191 -7.61 -15.73 -6.55
C GLU A 191 -9.01 -15.46 -6.03
N THR A 192 -9.83 -16.50 -5.91
CA THR A 192 -11.14 -16.42 -5.27
C THR A 192 -11.28 -17.57 -4.29
N ALA A 193 -11.50 -17.28 -3.01
CA ALA A 193 -11.77 -18.30 -2.00
C ALA A 193 -12.98 -17.98 -1.12
N GLY A 194 -13.48 -19.00 -0.43
CA GLY A 194 -14.49 -18.85 0.62
C GLY A 194 -13.92 -18.26 1.91
N SER A 195 -14.69 -18.33 2.98
CA SER A 195 -14.30 -17.81 4.30
C SER A 195 -13.14 -18.62 4.91
N HIS A 196 -12.47 -18.08 5.93
CA HIS A 196 -11.36 -18.72 6.63
C HIS A 196 -10.16 -19.08 5.74
N SER A 197 -9.97 -18.35 4.64
CA SER A 197 -8.96 -18.70 3.63
C SER A 197 -7.71 -17.82 3.72
N ASP A 198 -6.57 -18.38 3.31
CA ASP A 198 -5.30 -17.68 3.19
C ASP A 198 -4.95 -17.45 1.72
N LEU A 199 -4.87 -16.20 1.27
CA LEU A 199 -4.47 -15.84 -0.10
C LEU A 199 -3.13 -15.11 -0.08
N THR A 200 -2.20 -15.55 -0.93
CA THR A 200 -0.92 -14.86 -1.15
C THR A 200 -0.81 -14.45 -2.60
N ALA A 201 -1.05 -13.17 -2.85
CA ALA A 201 -1.02 -12.57 -4.17
C ALA A 201 0.41 -12.16 -4.58
N GLY A 202 0.83 -12.59 -5.76
CA GLY A 202 2.00 -12.08 -6.46
C GLY A 202 1.78 -10.66 -7.01
N TYR A 203 2.80 -10.09 -7.64
CA TYR A 203 2.75 -8.74 -8.23
C TYR A 203 1.55 -8.56 -9.18
N GLY A 204 0.83 -7.44 -9.07
CA GLY A 204 -0.27 -7.09 -9.97
C GLY A 204 -1.47 -8.04 -9.93
N SER A 205 -1.61 -8.84 -8.86
CA SER A 205 -2.66 -9.85 -8.75
C SER A 205 -3.92 -9.29 -8.09
N THR A 206 -5.03 -10.00 -8.27
CA THR A 206 -6.32 -9.68 -7.64
C THR A 206 -6.78 -10.85 -6.77
N GLY A 207 -6.95 -10.64 -5.46
CA GLY A 207 -7.43 -11.66 -4.54
C GLY A 207 -8.78 -11.30 -3.93
N THR A 208 -9.70 -12.25 -3.88
CA THR A 208 -11.00 -12.14 -3.19
C THR A 208 -11.18 -13.31 -2.23
N ALA A 209 -11.49 -13.03 -0.96
CA ALA A 209 -11.81 -14.07 0.02
C ALA A 209 -13.10 -13.74 0.80
N GLY A 210 -13.69 -14.74 1.45
CA GLY A 210 -14.82 -14.55 2.36
C GLY A 210 -14.40 -13.90 3.69
N SER A 211 -15.24 -14.03 4.71
CA SER A 211 -14.94 -13.56 6.07
C SER A 211 -13.81 -14.36 6.72
N ASP A 212 -13.28 -13.86 7.83
CA ASP A 212 -12.26 -14.54 8.65
C ASP A 212 -11.00 -14.93 7.86
N SER A 213 -10.68 -14.19 6.80
CA SER A 213 -9.64 -14.57 5.84
C SER A 213 -8.38 -13.72 6.00
N SER A 214 -7.24 -14.28 5.58
CA SER A 214 -5.94 -13.62 5.59
C SER A 214 -5.46 -13.42 4.16
N LEU A 215 -5.21 -12.18 3.75
CA LEU A 215 -4.76 -11.86 2.41
C LEU A 215 -3.43 -11.11 2.47
N THR A 216 -2.40 -11.62 1.79
CA THR A 216 -1.09 -10.97 1.65
C THR A 216 -0.83 -10.62 0.19
N ALA A 217 -0.73 -9.32 -0.12
CA ALA A 217 -0.55 -8.79 -1.45
C ALA A 217 0.90 -8.42 -1.73
N GLY A 218 1.34 -8.76 -2.93
CA GLY A 218 2.50 -8.18 -3.57
C GLY A 218 2.29 -6.71 -3.96
N TYR A 219 3.22 -6.21 -4.76
CA TYR A 219 3.19 -4.85 -5.30
C TYR A 219 2.03 -4.68 -6.30
N GLY A 220 1.41 -3.50 -6.31
CA GLY A 220 0.38 -3.13 -7.29
C GLY A 220 -0.83 -4.07 -7.32
N SER A 221 -1.09 -4.77 -6.22
CA SER A 221 -2.12 -5.82 -6.16
C SER A 221 -3.43 -5.28 -5.57
N THR A 222 -4.54 -5.94 -5.88
CA THR A 222 -5.86 -5.59 -5.35
C THR A 222 -6.39 -6.74 -4.51
N GLN A 223 -6.83 -6.46 -3.28
CA GLN A 223 -7.37 -7.47 -2.38
C GLN A 223 -8.72 -7.06 -1.84
N THR A 224 -9.66 -8.01 -1.81
CA THR A 224 -10.99 -7.85 -1.24
C THR A 224 -11.28 -9.00 -0.28
N SER A 225 -11.75 -8.71 0.92
CA SER A 225 -12.19 -9.73 1.87
C SER A 225 -13.56 -9.43 2.46
N GLY A 226 -14.16 -10.44 3.09
CA GLY A 226 -15.31 -10.26 3.98
C GLY A 226 -14.92 -9.61 5.31
N SER A 227 -15.80 -9.77 6.30
CA SER A 227 -15.58 -9.25 7.67
C SER A 227 -14.47 -10.00 8.39
N ASP A 228 -14.01 -9.43 9.50
CA ASP A 228 -13.09 -10.06 10.45
C ASP A 228 -11.80 -10.58 9.80
N SER A 229 -11.36 -9.89 8.75
CA SER A 229 -10.27 -10.34 7.89
C SER A 229 -9.00 -9.53 8.13
N SER A 230 -7.85 -10.12 7.81
CA SER A 230 -6.55 -9.45 7.87
C SER A 230 -5.97 -9.31 6.47
N LEU A 231 -5.65 -8.09 6.07
CA LEU A 231 -5.07 -7.82 4.77
C LEU A 231 -3.73 -7.10 4.95
N ARG A 232 -2.68 -7.60 4.30
CA ARG A 232 -1.38 -6.96 4.24
C ARG A 232 -0.97 -6.68 2.80
N ALA A 233 -0.65 -5.45 2.47
CA ALA A 233 -0.32 -5.03 1.11
C ALA A 233 1.14 -4.57 0.96
N GLY A 234 1.70 -4.87 -0.21
CA GLY A 234 2.92 -4.25 -0.73
C GLY A 234 2.71 -2.81 -1.19
N TYR A 235 3.67 -2.26 -1.93
CA TYR A 235 3.62 -0.88 -2.45
C TYR A 235 2.54 -0.73 -3.52
N GLY A 236 1.87 0.43 -3.52
CA GLY A 236 0.92 0.82 -4.57
C GLY A 236 -0.28 -0.10 -4.69
N SER A 237 -0.64 -0.81 -3.62
CA SER A 237 -1.68 -1.82 -3.62
C SER A 237 -3.00 -1.26 -3.07
N THR A 238 -4.10 -1.93 -3.41
CA THR A 238 -5.46 -1.58 -2.96
C THR A 238 -6.03 -2.71 -2.12
N GLN A 239 -6.60 -2.37 -0.97
CA GLN A 239 -7.22 -3.32 -0.04
C GLN A 239 -8.64 -2.86 0.27
N THR A 240 -9.59 -3.79 0.23
CA THR A 240 -10.97 -3.59 0.64
C THR A 240 -11.38 -4.71 1.59
N ALA A 241 -11.92 -4.37 2.75
CA ALA A 241 -12.48 -5.35 3.69
C ALA A 241 -13.81 -4.83 4.24
N GLN A 242 -14.59 -5.73 4.84
CA GLN A 242 -15.82 -5.36 5.53
C GLN A 242 -15.50 -5.02 7.00
N GLU A 243 -16.50 -5.12 7.88
CA GLU A 243 -16.42 -4.81 9.31
C GLU A 243 -15.35 -5.64 10.04
N GLY A 244 -14.85 -5.14 11.17
CA GLY A 244 -13.98 -5.90 12.07
C GLY A 244 -12.59 -6.22 11.50
N SER A 245 -12.19 -5.56 10.42
CA SER A 245 -11.03 -5.98 9.62
C SER A 245 -9.76 -5.18 9.93
N ASN A 246 -8.62 -5.83 9.72
CA ASN A 246 -7.29 -5.27 9.97
C ASN A 246 -6.51 -5.12 8.68
N LEU A 247 -6.24 -3.89 8.25
CA LEU A 247 -5.49 -3.60 7.01
C LEU A 247 -4.13 -3.01 7.36
N THR A 248 -3.07 -3.59 6.81
CA THR A 248 -1.72 -3.01 6.82
C THR A 248 -1.28 -2.73 5.40
N ALA A 249 -1.14 -1.46 5.05
CA ALA A 249 -0.84 -1.01 3.70
C ALA A 249 0.62 -0.53 3.57
N GLY A 250 1.25 -0.86 2.43
CA GLY A 250 2.56 -0.36 2.05
C GLY A 250 2.55 1.12 1.63
N TYR A 251 3.68 1.61 1.12
CA TYR A 251 3.78 2.97 0.58
C TYR A 251 2.79 3.19 -0.58
N GLY A 252 2.19 4.39 -0.65
CA GLY A 252 1.35 4.81 -1.77
C GLY A 252 0.14 3.91 -1.99
N SER A 253 -0.33 3.25 -0.94
CA SER A 253 -1.38 2.24 -1.03
C SER A 253 -2.73 2.82 -0.59
N THR A 254 -3.80 2.15 -0.97
CA THR A 254 -5.18 2.52 -0.60
C THR A 254 -5.82 1.40 0.21
N GLY A 255 -6.35 1.71 1.39
CA GLY A 255 -7.09 0.77 2.23
C GLY A 255 -8.50 1.27 2.52
N THR A 256 -9.51 0.42 2.31
CA THR A 256 -10.91 0.68 2.67
C THR A 256 -11.41 -0.45 3.57
N ALA A 257 -11.98 -0.12 4.73
CA ALA A 257 -12.60 -1.10 5.63
C ALA A 257 -13.99 -0.66 6.10
N GLY A 258 -14.77 -1.59 6.65
CA GLY A 258 -16.04 -1.29 7.31
C GLY A 258 -15.86 -0.61 8.68
N SER A 259 -16.90 -0.65 9.50
CA SER A 259 -16.81 -0.23 10.91
C SER A 259 -15.92 -1.16 11.73
N ASP A 260 -15.60 -0.74 12.96
CA ASP A 260 -14.85 -1.54 13.93
C ASP A 260 -13.50 -2.06 13.40
N SER A 261 -12.89 -1.30 12.49
CA SER A 261 -11.73 -1.75 11.73
C SER A 261 -10.46 -1.02 12.15
N SER A 262 -9.32 -1.68 11.97
CA SER A 262 -8.00 -1.08 12.20
C SER A 262 -7.22 -0.98 10.90
N LEU A 263 -6.76 0.22 10.55
CA LEU A 263 -5.96 0.43 9.36
C LEU A 263 -4.62 1.08 9.72
N ILE A 264 -3.53 0.46 9.29
CA ILE A 264 -2.16 1.00 9.39
C ILE A 264 -1.63 1.22 7.97
N ALA A 265 -1.11 2.40 7.68
CA ALA A 265 -0.58 2.70 6.35
C ALA A 265 0.82 3.30 6.36
N GLY A 266 1.58 2.94 5.33
CA GLY A 266 2.85 3.55 5.00
C GLY A 266 2.71 4.97 4.44
N TYR A 267 3.85 5.54 4.05
CA TYR A 267 3.96 6.87 3.47
C TYR A 267 3.04 7.10 2.24
N GLY A 268 2.46 8.29 2.14
CA GLY A 268 1.70 8.73 0.97
C GLY A 268 0.45 7.90 0.68
N SER A 269 -0.13 7.27 1.70
CA SER A 269 -1.23 6.33 1.54
C SER A 269 -2.59 6.99 1.80
N THR A 270 -3.65 6.33 1.36
CA THR A 270 -5.04 6.74 1.62
C THR A 270 -5.79 5.65 2.38
N GLN A 271 -6.43 6.01 3.48
CA GLN A 271 -7.20 5.09 4.31
C GLN A 271 -8.62 5.60 4.50
N THR A 272 -9.59 4.70 4.34
CA THR A 272 -11.02 4.97 4.58
C THR A 272 -11.60 3.87 5.47
N SER A 273 -12.35 4.22 6.51
CA SER A 273 -13.07 3.27 7.35
C SER A 273 -14.51 3.70 7.64
N GLY A 274 -15.30 2.76 8.16
CA GLY A 274 -16.57 3.04 8.83
C GLY A 274 -16.38 3.69 10.20
N GLY A 275 -17.40 3.57 11.04
CA GLY A 275 -17.40 4.08 12.43
C GLY A 275 -16.52 3.25 13.35
N ASP A 276 -16.28 3.77 14.55
CA ASP A 276 -15.60 3.07 15.64
C ASP A 276 -14.24 2.45 15.23
N SER A 277 -13.54 3.12 14.32
CA SER A 277 -12.35 2.60 13.67
C SER A 277 -11.07 3.28 14.14
N ALA A 278 -9.95 2.58 14.03
CA ALA A 278 -8.64 3.08 14.41
C ALA A 278 -7.68 3.17 13.22
N LEU A 279 -7.26 4.38 12.85
CA LEU A 279 -6.45 4.63 11.67
C LEU A 279 -5.11 5.23 12.07
N THR A 280 -4.01 4.59 11.65
CA THR A 280 -2.64 5.13 11.80
C THR A 280 -1.97 5.26 10.45
N ALA A 281 -1.45 6.46 10.15
CA ALA A 281 -0.82 6.71 8.85
C ALA A 281 0.58 7.31 8.97
N GLY A 282 1.44 6.94 8.01
CA GLY A 282 2.75 7.53 7.80
C GLY A 282 2.69 8.95 7.22
N TYR A 283 3.85 9.51 6.90
CA TYR A 283 3.99 10.86 6.34
C TYR A 283 3.14 11.07 5.08
N GLY A 284 2.56 12.27 4.95
CA GLY A 284 1.90 12.73 3.73
C GLY A 284 0.67 11.90 3.35
N SER A 285 0.01 11.28 4.34
CA SER A 285 -1.09 10.36 4.10
C SER A 285 -2.44 11.04 4.31
N THR A 286 -3.50 10.41 3.81
CA THR A 286 -4.88 10.84 4.00
C THR A 286 -5.68 9.77 4.73
N GLN A 287 -6.42 10.16 5.75
CA GLN A 287 -7.26 9.27 6.56
C GLN A 287 -8.69 9.83 6.60
N THR A 288 -9.67 8.97 6.36
CA THR A 288 -11.10 9.29 6.50
C THR A 288 -11.79 8.21 7.31
N ALA A 289 -12.50 8.58 8.36
CA ALA A 289 -13.32 7.66 9.15
C ALA A 289 -14.67 8.30 9.49
N GLN A 290 -15.63 7.49 9.93
CA GLN A 290 -16.93 7.98 10.36
C GLN A 290 -16.91 8.29 11.87
N GLU A 291 -18.07 8.28 12.53
CA GLU A 291 -18.26 8.57 13.95
C GLU A 291 -17.42 7.66 14.85
N GLY A 292 -17.10 8.11 16.07
CA GLY A 292 -16.46 7.29 17.11
C GLY A 292 -15.01 6.88 16.81
N SER A 293 -14.36 7.50 15.82
CA SER A 293 -13.12 6.99 15.26
C SER A 293 -11.87 7.68 15.82
N ASN A 294 -10.77 6.92 15.85
CA ASN A 294 -9.46 7.36 16.34
C ASN A 294 -8.45 7.45 15.20
N LEU A 295 -7.96 8.66 14.88
CA LEU A 295 -6.97 8.87 13.82
C LEU A 295 -5.64 9.35 14.42
N THR A 296 -4.55 8.68 14.05
CA THR A 296 -3.18 9.14 14.30
C THR A 296 -2.46 9.36 12.99
N ALA A 297 -2.11 10.61 12.72
CA ALA A 297 -1.54 11.05 11.45
C ALA A 297 -0.06 11.41 11.58
N GLY A 298 0.77 10.95 10.64
CA GLY A 298 2.17 11.35 10.52
C GLY A 298 2.34 12.80 10.03
N TYR A 299 3.59 13.23 9.84
CA TYR A 299 3.91 14.57 9.33
C TYR A 299 3.18 14.89 8.01
N GLY A 300 2.65 16.10 7.88
CA GLY A 300 2.09 16.62 6.63
C GLY A 300 0.87 15.85 6.15
N SER A 301 0.15 15.19 7.07
CA SER A 301 -0.97 14.32 6.73
C SER A 301 -2.31 15.05 6.89
N THR A 302 -3.35 14.47 6.30
CA THR A 302 -4.72 14.97 6.43
C THR A 302 -5.60 13.90 7.06
N GLY A 303 -6.31 14.25 8.14
CA GLY A 303 -7.26 13.37 8.82
C GLY A 303 -8.66 13.98 8.85
N THR A 304 -9.67 13.21 8.46
CA THR A 304 -11.08 13.59 8.58
C THR A 304 -11.85 12.50 9.34
N ALA A 305 -12.58 12.87 10.38
CA ALA A 305 -13.43 11.95 11.13
C ALA A 305 -14.85 12.51 11.36
N GLY A 306 -15.79 11.65 11.73
CA GLY A 306 -17.15 12.04 12.12
C GLY A 306 -17.21 12.71 13.50
N ALA A 307 -18.40 12.73 14.10
CA ALA A 307 -18.59 13.14 15.49
C ALA A 307 -17.92 12.17 16.47
N ASP A 308 -17.83 12.56 17.73
CA ASP A 308 -17.33 11.71 18.84
C ASP A 308 -15.95 11.10 18.57
N SER A 309 -15.11 11.81 17.80
CA SER A 309 -13.86 11.28 17.27
C SER A 309 -12.65 11.90 17.94
N SER A 310 -11.54 11.17 17.95
CA SER A 310 -10.26 11.63 18.49
C SER A 310 -9.19 11.61 17.40
N LEU A 311 -8.56 12.77 17.15
CA LEU A 311 -7.54 12.91 16.11
C LEU A 311 -6.24 13.45 16.70
N ILE A 312 -5.12 12.76 16.45
CA ILE A 312 -3.77 13.18 16.80
C ILE A 312 -2.95 13.42 15.51
N ALA A 313 -2.36 14.61 15.39
CA ALA A 313 -1.64 15.04 14.21
C ALA A 313 -0.15 15.24 14.49
N GLY A 314 0.68 14.77 13.56
CA GLY A 314 2.07 15.18 13.43
C GLY A 314 2.22 16.62 12.94
N TYR A 315 3.47 17.07 12.81
CA TYR A 315 3.85 18.38 12.29
C TYR A 315 3.19 18.71 10.94
N GLY A 316 2.72 19.95 10.77
CA GLY A 316 2.22 20.48 9.51
C GLY A 316 0.99 19.75 8.96
N SER A 317 0.20 19.12 9.83
CA SER A 317 -0.94 18.30 9.42
C SER A 317 -2.24 19.08 9.44
N THR A 318 -3.27 18.55 8.77
CA THR A 318 -4.63 19.10 8.80
C THR A 318 -5.59 18.08 9.37
N GLN A 319 -6.42 18.48 10.32
CA GLN A 319 -7.42 17.64 10.97
C GLN A 319 -8.80 18.28 10.88
N THR A 320 -9.80 17.49 10.51
CA THR A 320 -11.22 17.88 10.53
C THR A 320 -12.03 16.82 11.26
N SER A 321 -12.89 17.23 12.18
CA SER A 321 -13.83 16.33 12.86
C SER A 321 -15.26 16.89 12.90
N GLY A 322 -16.22 16.03 13.26
CA GLY A 322 -17.57 16.42 13.62
C GLY A 322 -17.64 17.08 15.00
N SER A 323 -18.83 17.04 15.61
CA SER A 323 -19.07 17.53 16.97
C SER A 323 -18.42 16.64 18.01
N ASP A 324 -18.35 17.13 19.25
CA ASP A 324 -17.99 16.35 20.44
C ASP A 324 -16.64 15.63 20.31
N SER A 325 -15.73 16.24 19.56
CA SER A 325 -14.47 15.60 19.14
C SER A 325 -13.27 16.19 19.86
N ALA A 326 -12.21 15.39 19.97
CA ALA A 326 -10.94 15.79 20.57
C ALA A 326 -9.83 15.82 19.51
N LEU A 327 -9.16 16.96 19.35
CA LEU A 327 -8.10 17.11 18.35
C LEU A 327 -6.82 17.59 19.04
N THR A 328 -5.72 16.89 18.81
CA THR A 328 -4.38 17.30 19.25
C THR A 328 -3.45 17.46 18.05
N ALA A 329 -2.83 18.62 17.94
CA ALA A 329 -1.99 19.00 16.81
C ALA A 329 -0.52 19.20 17.20
N GLY A 330 0.38 18.71 16.35
CA GLY A 330 1.78 19.11 16.34
C GLY A 330 1.98 20.55 15.83
N TYR A 331 3.24 20.99 15.76
CA TYR A 331 3.61 22.33 15.27
C TYR A 331 3.06 22.63 13.87
N GLY A 332 2.61 23.86 13.66
CA GLY A 332 2.23 24.38 12.35
C GLY A 332 1.05 23.66 11.72
N SER A 333 0.18 23.06 12.54
CA SER A 333 -0.95 22.27 12.06
C SER A 333 -2.24 23.08 12.04
N THR A 334 -3.23 22.56 11.33
CA THR A 334 -4.58 23.14 11.28
C THR A 334 -5.60 22.14 11.81
N GLN A 335 -6.49 22.59 12.68
CA GLN A 335 -7.55 21.80 13.27
C GLN A 335 -8.89 22.48 13.06
N THR A 336 -9.89 21.72 12.62
CA THR A 336 -11.28 22.17 12.49
C THR A 336 -12.20 21.15 13.15
N ALA A 337 -13.07 21.58 14.05
CA ALA A 337 -14.10 20.74 14.65
C ALA A 337 -15.43 21.48 14.72
N GLN A 338 -16.52 20.76 14.94
CA GLN A 338 -17.84 21.37 15.11
C GLN A 338 -18.09 21.67 16.60
N GLU A 339 -19.35 21.76 17.01
CA GLU A 339 -19.79 22.07 18.38
C GLU A 339 -19.21 21.08 19.42
N GLY A 340 -19.11 21.52 20.68
CA GLY A 340 -18.78 20.63 21.80
C GLY A 340 -17.34 20.09 21.78
N SER A 341 -16.45 20.66 20.97
CA SER A 341 -15.16 20.03 20.66
C SER A 341 -13.98 20.61 21.45
N ASN A 342 -12.98 19.77 21.69
CA ASN A 342 -11.77 20.10 22.44
C ASN A 342 -10.55 20.10 21.50
N LEU A 343 -9.91 21.26 21.32
CA LEU A 343 -8.71 21.40 20.47
C LEU A 343 -7.50 21.76 21.31
N THR A 344 -6.43 20.99 21.19
CA THR A 344 -5.10 21.33 21.71
C THR A 344 -4.12 21.52 20.57
N ALA A 345 -3.65 22.75 20.40
CA ALA A 345 -2.81 23.15 19.28
C ALA A 345 -1.35 23.31 19.69
N GLY A 346 -0.43 22.75 18.89
CA GLY A 346 1.01 22.98 19.04
C GLY A 346 1.44 24.39 18.64
N TYR A 347 2.74 24.69 18.69
CA TYR A 347 3.30 25.99 18.28
C TYR A 347 2.87 26.37 16.86
N GLY A 348 2.49 27.63 16.65
CA GLY A 348 2.23 28.20 15.32
C GLY A 348 1.05 27.55 14.60
N SER A 349 0.13 26.94 15.36
CA SER A 349 -0.99 26.18 14.80
C SER A 349 -2.26 27.02 14.72
N THR A 350 -3.22 26.56 13.93
CA THR A 350 -4.54 27.18 13.81
C THR A 350 -5.61 26.20 14.26
N GLY A 351 -6.48 26.61 15.18
CA GLY A 351 -7.63 25.83 15.64
C GLY A 351 -8.93 26.58 15.41
N THR A 352 -9.91 25.92 14.80
CA THR A 352 -11.28 26.43 14.63
C THR A 352 -12.27 25.43 15.19
N ALA A 353 -13.18 25.86 16.07
CA ALA A 353 -14.24 25.02 16.62
C ALA A 353 -15.61 25.71 16.55
N GLY A 354 -16.68 24.93 16.72
CA GLY A 354 -18.04 25.44 16.85
C GLY A 354 -18.28 26.12 18.20
N SER A 355 -19.56 26.27 18.57
CA SER A 355 -19.96 26.70 19.91
C SER A 355 -19.61 25.65 20.96
N ASP A 356 -19.72 26.02 22.25
CA ASP A 356 -19.56 25.11 23.39
C ASP A 356 -18.22 24.36 23.38
N SER A 357 -17.18 24.97 22.82
CA SER A 357 -15.90 24.33 22.55
C SER A 357 -14.79 24.82 23.46
N SER A 358 -13.79 23.97 23.71
CA SER A 358 -12.58 24.34 24.45
C SER A 358 -11.36 24.30 23.55
N LEU A 359 -10.61 25.41 23.49
CA LEU A 359 -9.39 25.49 22.69
C LEU A 359 -8.21 25.89 23.55
N ILE A 360 -7.12 25.12 23.51
CA ILE A 360 -5.83 25.42 24.14
C ILE A 360 -4.77 25.59 23.06
N ALA A 361 -4.06 26.71 23.08
CA ALA A 361 -3.07 27.07 22.08
C ALA A 361 -1.65 27.07 22.65
N GLY A 362 -0.72 26.51 21.89
CA GLY A 362 0.70 26.77 22.04
C GLY A 362 1.08 28.18 21.59
N TYR A 363 2.38 28.48 21.68
CA TYR A 363 2.98 29.76 21.26
C TYR A 363 2.62 30.14 19.82
N GLY A 364 2.30 31.42 19.59
CA GLY A 364 2.10 31.98 18.26
C GLY A 364 0.93 31.37 17.47
N SER A 365 -0.06 30.82 18.17
CA SER A 365 -1.17 30.11 17.54
C SER A 365 -2.37 31.02 17.30
N THR A 366 -3.28 30.60 16.43
CA THR A 366 -4.56 31.27 16.20
C THR A 366 -5.71 30.34 16.57
N GLN A 367 -6.66 30.84 17.35
CA GLN A 367 -7.84 30.11 17.79
C GLN A 367 -9.10 30.89 17.43
N THR A 368 -10.06 30.19 16.85
CA THR A 368 -11.41 30.72 16.56
C THR A 368 -12.45 29.75 17.10
N SER A 369 -13.46 30.24 17.82
CA SER A 369 -14.59 29.42 18.28
C SER A 369 -15.94 30.11 18.02
N GLY A 370 -17.01 29.34 18.14
CA GLY A 370 -18.37 29.84 18.26
C GLY A 370 -18.65 30.48 19.62
N GLY A 371 -19.94 30.53 19.99
CA GLY A 371 -20.39 31.06 21.27
C GLY A 371 -20.09 30.11 22.43
N ASP A 372 -20.26 30.60 23.66
CA ASP A 372 -20.19 29.80 24.89
C ASP A 372 -18.91 28.95 25.02
N SER A 373 -17.81 29.46 24.47
CA SER A 373 -16.56 28.71 24.31
C SER A 373 -15.49 29.17 25.30
N ALA A 374 -14.52 28.30 25.58
CA ALA A 374 -13.39 28.57 26.46
C ALA A 374 -12.07 28.49 25.68
N LEU A 375 -11.33 29.61 25.61
CA LEU A 375 -10.07 29.68 24.86
C LEU A 375 -8.93 30.06 25.80
N THR A 376 -7.85 29.27 25.80
CA THR A 376 -6.60 29.57 26.49
C THR A 376 -5.44 29.67 25.52
N ALA A 377 -4.74 30.80 25.55
CA ALA A 377 -3.64 31.11 24.64
C ALA A 377 -2.28 31.03 25.32
N GLY A 378 -1.31 30.42 24.64
CA GLY A 378 0.11 30.63 24.90
C GLY A 378 0.59 32.01 24.47
N TYR A 379 1.88 32.28 24.63
CA TYR A 379 2.51 33.56 24.27
C TYR A 379 2.27 33.95 22.80
N GLY A 380 1.99 35.24 22.55
CA GLY A 380 1.91 35.82 21.22
C GLY A 380 0.81 35.22 20.34
N SER A 381 -0.24 34.69 20.95
CA SER A 381 -1.33 34.02 20.22
C SER A 381 -2.50 34.96 19.96
N THR A 382 -3.37 34.56 19.04
CA THR A 382 -4.61 35.28 18.72
C THR A 382 -5.81 34.40 19.02
N GLN A 383 -6.81 34.95 19.70
CA GLN A 383 -8.04 34.28 20.07
C GLN A 383 -9.23 35.09 19.58
N THR A 384 -10.19 34.41 18.95
CA THR A 384 -11.47 34.98 18.55
C THR A 384 -12.59 34.05 19.00
N ALA A 385 -13.58 34.57 19.71
CA ALA A 385 -14.78 33.82 20.08
C ALA A 385 -16.03 34.69 19.91
N GLN A 386 -17.20 34.05 19.85
CA GLN A 386 -18.47 34.77 19.77
C GLN A 386 -18.99 35.09 21.18
N GLU A 387 -20.29 35.31 21.32
CA GLU A 387 -20.97 35.66 22.58
C GLU A 387 -20.72 34.63 23.70
N GLY A 388 -20.82 35.05 24.96
CA GLY A 388 -20.82 34.15 26.12
C GLY A 388 -19.48 33.45 26.39
N SER A 389 -18.39 33.91 25.78
CA SER A 389 -17.13 33.17 25.74
C SER A 389 -16.12 33.63 26.79
N ASN A 390 -15.26 32.70 27.22
CA ASN A 390 -14.20 32.93 28.21
C ASN A 390 -12.83 32.84 27.54
N LEU A 391 -12.08 33.95 27.53
CA LEU A 391 -10.75 34.03 26.92
C LEU A 391 -9.68 34.30 27.98
N THR A 392 -8.69 33.41 28.08
CA THR A 392 -7.46 33.65 28.86
C THR A 392 -6.28 33.82 27.91
N ALA A 393 -5.74 35.03 27.87
CA ALA A 393 -4.65 35.40 27.00
C ALA A 393 -3.28 35.20 27.68
N GLY A 394 -2.34 34.55 27.01
CA GLY A 394 -0.93 34.52 27.41
C GLY A 394 -0.24 35.88 27.23
N TYR A 395 1.07 35.96 27.50
CA TYR A 395 1.86 37.18 27.29
C TYR A 395 1.77 37.66 25.84
N GLY A 396 1.60 38.98 25.63
CA GLY A 396 1.64 39.62 24.31
C GLY A 396 0.62 39.07 23.32
N SER A 397 -0.48 38.51 23.83
CA SER A 397 -1.52 37.86 23.03
C SER A 397 -2.67 38.81 22.75
N THR A 398 -3.46 38.50 21.73
CA THR A 398 -4.66 39.27 21.36
C THR A 398 -5.90 38.41 21.54
N GLY A 399 -6.90 38.92 22.26
CA GLY A 399 -8.19 38.27 22.44
C GLY A 399 -9.33 39.15 21.97
N THR A 400 -10.24 38.59 21.16
CA THR A 400 -11.49 39.24 20.75
C THR A 400 -12.66 38.33 21.10
N ALA A 401 -13.64 38.84 21.83
CA ALA A 401 -14.87 38.10 22.14
C ALA A 401 -16.12 38.94 21.83
N GLY A 402 -17.26 38.26 21.67
CA GLY A 402 -18.57 38.88 21.51
C GLY A 402 -19.08 39.55 22.78
N SER A 403 -20.39 39.80 22.85
CA SER A 403 -21.05 40.28 24.07
C SER A 403 -21.01 39.23 25.18
N ASP A 404 -21.34 39.64 26.40
CA ASP A 404 -21.52 38.76 27.56
C ASP A 404 -20.32 37.84 27.85
N SER A 405 -19.12 38.32 27.51
CA SER A 405 -17.90 37.51 27.52
C SER A 405 -16.99 37.88 28.70
N SER A 406 -16.15 36.94 29.13
CA SER A 406 -15.10 37.19 30.12
C SER A 406 -13.71 37.08 29.50
N LEU A 407 -12.89 38.12 29.66
CA LEU A 407 -11.56 38.18 29.08
C LEU A 407 -10.52 38.45 30.18
N ILE A 408 -9.49 37.61 30.28
CA ILE A 408 -8.37 37.77 31.24
C ILE A 408 -7.07 37.97 30.45
N ALA A 409 -6.45 39.13 30.62
CA ALA A 409 -5.27 39.51 29.87
C ALA A 409 -3.99 39.05 30.59
N GLY A 410 -3.11 38.37 29.86
CA GLY A 410 -1.70 38.25 30.22
C GLY A 410 -0.96 39.58 30.09
N TYR A 411 0.31 39.61 30.49
CA TYR A 411 1.16 40.79 30.40
C TYR A 411 1.29 41.28 28.95
N GLY A 412 1.11 42.59 28.73
CA GLY A 412 1.29 43.21 27.40
C GLY A 412 0.26 42.78 26.36
N SER A 413 -0.85 42.17 26.78
CA SER A 413 -1.87 41.62 25.89
C SER A 413 -2.92 42.67 25.50
N THR A 414 -3.58 42.45 24.37
CA THR A 414 -4.67 43.31 23.88
C THR A 414 -5.98 42.54 23.93
N GLN A 415 -7.03 43.14 24.48
CA GLN A 415 -8.34 42.53 24.59
C GLN A 415 -9.43 43.45 24.04
N THR A 416 -10.33 42.86 23.25
CA THR A 416 -11.53 43.53 22.73
C THR A 416 -12.75 42.69 23.06
N SER A 417 -13.77 43.27 23.65
CA SER A 417 -15.05 42.61 23.92
C SER A 417 -16.23 43.35 23.29
N GLY A 418 -17.35 42.64 23.15
CA GLY A 418 -18.66 43.24 22.90
C GLY A 418 -19.22 43.93 24.16
N SER A 419 -20.53 44.12 24.17
CA SER A 419 -21.26 44.72 25.30
C SER A 419 -21.30 43.78 26.51
N ASP A 420 -21.62 44.33 27.68
CA ASP A 420 -21.94 43.57 28.90
C ASP A 420 -20.86 42.54 29.30
N SER A 421 -19.61 42.83 28.97
CA SER A 421 -18.48 41.90 29.16
C SER A 421 -17.66 42.26 30.41
N ALA A 422 -16.91 41.29 30.92
CA ALA A 422 -15.99 41.49 32.04
C ALA A 422 -14.54 41.31 31.60
N LEU A 423 -13.70 42.33 31.77
CA LEU A 423 -12.31 42.29 31.33
C LEU A 423 -11.39 42.49 32.53
N THR A 424 -10.43 41.58 32.71
CA THR A 424 -9.40 41.69 33.75
C THR A 424 -8.05 41.98 33.13
N ALA A 425 -7.45 43.12 33.49
CA ALA A 425 -6.20 43.57 32.91
C ALA A 425 -4.97 42.88 33.53
N GLY A 426 -4.06 42.44 32.67
CA GLY A 426 -2.68 42.16 33.04
C GLY A 426 -1.84 43.44 33.05
N TYR A 427 -0.62 43.35 33.59
CA TYR A 427 0.29 44.50 33.55
C TYR A 427 0.65 44.86 32.10
N GLY A 428 0.53 46.14 31.76
CA GLY A 428 0.85 46.66 30.44
C GLY A 428 -0.14 46.25 29.34
N SER A 429 -1.31 45.72 29.72
CA SER A 429 -2.33 45.27 28.78
C SER A 429 -3.25 46.41 28.34
N THR A 430 -3.81 46.28 27.14
CA THR A 430 -4.78 47.23 26.58
C THR A 430 -6.15 46.56 26.47
N GLN A 431 -7.20 47.23 26.92
CA GLN A 431 -8.57 46.73 26.90
C GLN A 431 -9.49 47.70 26.16
N THR A 432 -10.34 47.16 25.30
CA THR A 432 -11.42 47.87 24.62
C THR A 432 -12.72 47.10 24.85
N ALA A 433 -13.75 47.77 25.34
CA ALA A 433 -15.04 47.15 25.61
C ALA A 433 -16.19 48.08 25.20
N GLN A 434 -17.34 47.50 24.83
CA GLN A 434 -18.54 48.26 24.46
C GLN A 434 -19.40 48.55 25.69
N GLU A 435 -20.57 49.18 25.48
CA GLU A 435 -21.50 49.59 26.54
C GLU A 435 -21.84 48.45 27.51
N GLY A 436 -22.02 48.76 28.79
CA GLY A 436 -22.37 47.77 29.83
C GLY A 436 -21.22 46.92 30.36
N SER A 437 -20.01 47.03 29.78
CA SER A 437 -18.85 46.23 30.20
C SER A 437 -18.15 46.77 31.45
N ASN A 438 -17.59 45.86 32.25
CA ASN A 438 -16.75 46.15 33.41
C ASN A 438 -15.26 45.95 33.08
N LEU A 439 -14.44 46.95 33.40
CA LEU A 439 -12.98 46.97 33.23
C LEU A 439 -12.23 46.93 34.56
#